data_AF-A0A1F9YYA8-F1
#
_entry.id   AF-A0A1F9YYA8-F1
#
_cell.length_a   1.000
_cell.length_b   1.000
_cell.length_c   1.000
_cell.angle_alpha   90.00
_cell.angle_beta   90.00
_cell.angle_gamma   90.00
#
_symmetry.space_group_name_H-M   'P 1'
#
loop_
_entity.id
_entity.type
_entity.pdbx_description
1 polymer ?
#
loop_
_entity_poly.entity_id
_entity_poly.type
_entity_poly.pdbx_seq_one_letter_code
_entity_poly.pdbx_strand_id
1 'polypeptide(L)'
;MIQLARTGKRVLPGDEVAIAEEYMSGEGTYEMDGKVYASTVGELDLDAREKVAKILLDNPPVVLQEGDVVLGEVSDTKPAMAIVSILKQEGRDRDVSSETLASVHVSKISSSYVEDAGDLMRPGDLIRASVIQAEPSVQLSTAGPHFGVIRAHCGRCRSPLERKGRSLYCDKCDRTEDRKVADDYRNF
;
A
#
# COMPACT_ATOMS: atom_id res chain seq x y z
N MET A 1 -5.76 -23.38 39.31
CA MET A 1 -6.57 -22.18 39.02
C MET A 1 -6.31 -21.80 37.58
N ILE A 2 -7.30 -21.97 36.72
CA ILE A 2 -7.20 -21.66 35.29
C ILE A 2 -7.46 -20.17 35.15
N GLN A 3 -6.40 -19.41 34.94
CA GLN A 3 -6.45 -17.95 34.83
C GLN A 3 -6.77 -17.61 33.38
N LEU A 4 -8.06 -17.54 33.06
CA LEU A 4 -8.52 -16.91 31.82
C LEU A 4 -8.38 -15.38 31.96
N ALA A 5 -8.05 -14.77 30.82
CA ALA A 5 -8.09 -13.34 30.47
C ALA A 5 -6.80 -12.53 30.70
N ARG A 6 -6.18 -12.17 29.56
CA ARG A 6 -5.21 -11.09 29.32
C ARG A 6 -3.78 -11.39 29.87
N THR A 7 -2.64 -11.10 29.23
CA THR A 7 -2.26 -9.94 28.38
C THR A 7 -0.74 -9.93 28.16
N GLY A 8 -0.25 -9.47 26.99
CA GLY A 8 1.02 -8.72 26.87
C GLY A 8 2.32 -9.44 27.24
N LYS A 9 2.31 -10.79 27.30
CA LYS A 9 3.54 -11.54 27.50
C LYS A 9 4.36 -11.45 26.22
N ARG A 10 5.53 -10.82 26.29
CA ARG A 10 6.52 -10.89 25.22
C ARG A 10 7.03 -12.32 25.09
N VAL A 11 7.01 -12.82 23.86
CA VAL A 11 7.47 -14.16 23.51
C VAL A 11 8.59 -14.08 22.49
N LEU A 12 9.44 -15.10 22.49
CA LEU A 12 10.51 -15.30 21.52
C LEU A 12 10.18 -16.50 20.62
N PRO A 13 10.74 -16.56 19.40
CA PRO A 13 10.62 -17.72 18.53
C PRO A 13 11.05 -19.00 19.25
N GLY A 14 10.20 -20.03 19.21
CA GLY A 14 10.38 -21.30 19.91
C GLY A 14 9.69 -21.40 21.27
N ASP A 15 9.15 -20.31 21.81
CA ASP A 15 8.36 -20.37 23.04
C ASP A 15 7.04 -21.14 22.80
N GLU A 16 6.71 -22.07 23.70
CA GLU A 16 5.40 -22.73 23.74
C GLU A 16 4.35 -21.71 24.22
N VAL A 17 3.32 -21.48 23.41
CA VAL A 17 2.29 -20.45 23.66
C VAL A 17 0.91 -21.02 23.95
N ALA A 18 0.60 -22.21 23.42
CA ALA A 18 -0.66 -22.90 23.65
C ALA A 18 -0.58 -24.39 23.30
N ILE A 19 -1.61 -25.14 23.66
CA ILE A 19 -1.82 -26.54 23.24
C ILE A 19 -2.81 -26.52 22.07
N ALA A 20 -2.56 -27.32 21.03
CA ALA A 20 -3.37 -27.32 19.81
C ALA A 20 -4.84 -27.73 20.04
N GLU A 21 -5.11 -28.51 21.09
CA GLU A 21 -6.46 -28.89 21.51
C GLU A 21 -7.26 -27.72 22.10
N GLU A 22 -6.58 -26.69 22.64
CA GLU A 22 -7.22 -25.51 23.24
C GLU A 22 -7.27 -24.33 22.28
N TYR A 23 -6.21 -24.13 21.49
CA TYR A 23 -6.08 -23.02 20.55
C TYR A 23 -5.44 -23.47 19.24
N MET A 24 -6.03 -23.06 18.13
CA MET A 24 -5.47 -23.20 16.79
C MET A 24 -4.31 -22.20 16.57
N SER A 25 -3.34 -22.61 15.75
CA SER A 25 -2.24 -21.73 15.31
C SER A 25 -2.76 -20.60 14.42
N GLY A 26 -2.40 -19.37 14.74
CA GLY A 26 -2.68 -18.18 13.94
C GLY A 26 -1.41 -17.47 13.45
N GLU A 27 -1.50 -16.15 13.25
CA GLU A 27 -0.39 -15.34 12.75
C GLU A 27 0.75 -15.26 13.76
N GLY A 28 1.99 -15.49 13.29
CA GLY A 28 3.18 -15.50 14.14
C GLY A 28 3.33 -16.78 14.99
N THR A 29 2.53 -17.82 14.76
CA THR A 29 2.67 -19.11 15.44
C THR A 29 2.76 -20.28 14.46
N TYR A 30 3.18 -21.44 14.94
CA TYR A 30 3.11 -22.69 14.19
C TYR A 30 2.80 -23.86 15.14
N GLU A 31 2.21 -24.93 14.60
CA GLU A 31 1.93 -26.15 15.35
C GLU A 31 3.04 -27.18 15.12
N MET A 32 3.50 -27.83 16.19
CA MET A 32 4.41 -28.96 16.14
C MET A 32 4.12 -29.89 17.32
N ASP A 33 3.96 -31.19 17.04
CA ASP A 33 3.71 -32.23 18.05
C ASP A 33 2.54 -31.92 19.02
N GLY A 34 1.43 -31.38 18.50
CA GLY A 34 0.22 -31.07 19.29
C GLY A 34 0.33 -29.82 20.17
N LYS A 35 1.41 -29.05 20.00
CA LYS A 35 1.66 -27.79 20.70
C LYS A 35 1.81 -26.64 19.72
N VAL A 36 1.42 -25.45 20.15
CA VAL A 36 1.58 -24.22 19.39
C VAL A 36 2.79 -23.45 19.92
N TYR A 37 3.71 -23.12 19.01
CA TYR A 37 4.93 -22.38 19.30
C TYR A 37 4.92 -21.03 18.60
N ALA A 38 5.63 -20.07 19.19
CA ALA A 38 5.91 -18.79 18.58
C ALA A 38 6.90 -18.93 17.41
N SER A 39 6.60 -18.34 16.25
CA SER A 39 7.56 -18.21 15.13
C SER A 39 8.21 -16.84 15.05
N THR A 40 7.62 -15.82 15.70
CA THR A 40 8.09 -14.43 15.69
C THR A 40 8.21 -13.86 17.10
N VAL A 41 8.90 -12.72 17.23
CA VAL A 41 8.94 -11.94 18.47
C VAL A 41 7.74 -11.00 18.52
N GLY A 42 7.05 -10.94 19.65
CA GLY A 42 5.95 -10.00 19.86
C GLY A 42 5.15 -10.28 21.13
N GLU A 43 3.97 -9.70 21.24
CA GLU A 43 3.05 -9.95 22.35
C GLU A 43 2.08 -11.07 22.02
N LEU A 44 1.95 -12.04 22.91
CA LEU A 44 0.99 -13.13 22.77
C LEU A 44 -0.45 -12.62 22.97
N ASP A 45 -1.29 -12.87 21.97
CA ASP A 45 -2.75 -12.68 22.02
C ASP A 45 -3.46 -14.03 21.87
N LEU A 46 -4.30 -14.36 22.84
CA LEU A 46 -5.09 -15.58 22.86
C LEU A 46 -6.57 -15.20 22.75
N ASP A 47 -7.14 -15.41 21.56
CA ASP A 47 -8.56 -15.16 21.33
C ASP A 47 -9.39 -16.31 21.92
N ALA A 48 -10.00 -16.07 23.08
CA ALA A 48 -10.81 -17.07 23.75
C ALA A 48 -12.14 -17.39 23.03
N ARG A 49 -12.61 -16.54 22.10
CA ARG A 49 -13.84 -16.75 21.33
C ARG A 49 -13.57 -17.63 20.13
N GLU A 50 -12.59 -17.25 19.32
CA GLU A 50 -12.23 -17.98 18.10
C GLU A 50 -11.29 -19.15 18.38
N LYS A 51 -10.74 -19.24 19.60
CA LYS A 51 -9.74 -20.25 20.00
C LYS A 51 -8.51 -20.21 19.09
N VAL A 52 -7.98 -19.01 18.85
CA VAL A 52 -6.76 -18.81 18.03
C VAL A 52 -5.67 -18.15 18.86
N ALA A 53 -4.45 -18.69 18.76
CA ALA A 53 -3.25 -18.07 19.32
C ALA A 53 -2.51 -17.27 18.23
N LYS A 54 -2.21 -16.00 18.50
CA LYS A 54 -1.49 -15.10 17.57
C LYS A 54 -0.41 -14.33 18.31
N ILE A 55 0.58 -13.85 17.56
CA ILE A 55 1.59 -12.92 18.08
C ILE A 55 1.35 -11.56 17.42
N LEU A 56 1.08 -10.56 18.25
CA LEU A 56 1.04 -9.17 17.84
C LEU A 56 2.49 -8.71 17.66
N LEU A 57 2.89 -8.52 16.41
CA LEU A 57 4.22 -8.02 16.08
C LEU A 57 4.32 -6.53 16.41
N ASP A 58 5.42 -6.12 17.03
CA ASP A 58 5.75 -4.69 17.25
C ASP A 58 5.85 -3.93 15.91
N ASN A 59 6.20 -4.63 14.84
CA ASN A 59 6.27 -4.10 13.49
C ASN A 59 5.86 -5.19 12.47
N PRO A 60 4.55 -5.33 12.16
CA PRO A 60 4.09 -6.33 11.21
C PRO A 60 4.56 -5.99 9.78
N PRO A 61 4.67 -7.00 8.89
CA PRO A 61 4.87 -6.75 7.47
C PRO A 61 3.69 -5.95 6.90
N VAL A 62 3.99 -5.02 5.99
CA VAL A 62 2.97 -4.22 5.32
C VAL A 62 2.50 -5.02 4.10
N VAL A 63 1.36 -5.67 4.27
CA VAL A 63 0.61 -6.34 3.19
C VAL A 63 -0.50 -5.40 2.74
N LEU A 64 -0.57 -5.13 1.44
CA LEU A 64 -1.60 -4.28 0.85
C LEU A 64 -2.96 -4.99 0.87
N GLN A 65 -3.99 -4.24 1.24
CA GLN A 65 -5.38 -4.69 1.23
C GLN A 65 -6.22 -3.77 0.34
N GLU A 66 -7.37 -4.29 -0.10
CA GLU A 66 -8.34 -3.46 -0.82
C GLU A 66 -8.80 -2.28 0.05
N GLY A 67 -8.80 -1.09 -0.53
CA GLY A 67 -9.12 0.16 0.17
C GLY A 67 -7.91 0.91 0.75
N ASP A 68 -6.73 0.30 0.77
CA ASP A 68 -5.52 0.98 1.22
C ASP A 68 -5.13 2.13 0.29
N VAL A 69 -4.55 3.18 0.86
CA VAL A 69 -3.97 4.30 0.10
C VAL A 69 -2.47 4.12 0.01
N VAL A 70 -1.93 4.24 -1.20
CA VAL A 70 -0.52 4.03 -1.50
C VAL A 70 0.08 5.21 -2.25
N LEU A 71 1.36 5.44 -1.99
CA LEU A 71 2.22 6.33 -2.75
C LEU A 71 3.11 5.48 -3.67
N GLY A 72 3.17 5.84 -4.94
CA GLY A 72 3.96 5.11 -5.93
C GLY A 72 4.52 5.99 -7.02
N GLU A 73 5.57 5.51 -7.68
CA GLU A 73 6.18 6.16 -8.84
C GLU A 73 5.77 5.43 -10.11
N VAL A 74 5.27 6.19 -11.10
CA VAL A 74 4.93 5.63 -12.41
C VAL A 74 6.22 5.18 -13.09
N SER A 75 6.31 3.88 -13.36
CA SER A 75 7.49 3.25 -13.95
C SER A 75 7.40 3.22 -15.48
N ASP A 76 6.21 2.92 -16.00
CA ASP A 76 5.94 2.88 -17.44
C ASP A 76 4.47 3.19 -17.72
N THR A 77 4.16 3.60 -18.94
CA THR A 77 2.79 3.93 -19.37
C THR A 77 2.51 3.35 -20.74
N LYS A 78 1.43 2.58 -20.84
CA LYS A 78 0.86 2.06 -22.09
C LYS A 78 -0.51 2.72 -22.30
N PRO A 79 -1.04 2.76 -23.54
CA PRO A 79 -2.33 3.40 -23.80
C PRO A 79 -3.46 2.93 -22.88
N ALA A 80 -3.55 1.62 -22.64
CA ALA A 80 -4.59 1.04 -21.80
C ALA A 80 -4.31 1.06 -20.28
N MET A 81 -3.05 1.24 -19.86
CA MET A 81 -2.68 1.12 -18.45
C MET A 81 -1.35 1.80 -18.09
N ALA A 82 -1.24 2.33 -16.89
CA ALA A 82 0.01 2.77 -16.28
C ALA A 82 0.56 1.68 -15.33
N ILE A 83 1.87 1.48 -15.33
CA ILE A 83 2.60 0.60 -14.41
C ILE A 83 3.23 1.46 -13.33
N VAL A 84 3.00 1.12 -12.07
CA VAL A 84 3.37 1.92 -10.90
C VAL A 84 4.16 1.05 -9.94
N SER A 85 5.30 1.56 -9.49
CA SER A 85 6.07 0.98 -8.39
C SER A 85 5.61 1.62 -7.08
N ILE A 86 4.95 0.85 -6.22
CA ILE A 86 4.48 1.26 -4.89
C ILE A 86 5.67 1.48 -3.98
N LEU A 87 5.83 2.70 -3.47
CA LEU A 87 6.91 3.05 -2.56
C LEU A 87 6.49 2.83 -1.11
N LYS A 88 5.30 3.28 -0.73
CA LYS A 88 4.85 3.29 0.67
C LYS A 88 3.33 3.24 0.77
N GLN A 89 2.82 2.60 1.83
CA GLN A 89 1.42 2.74 2.24
C GLN A 89 1.25 3.99 3.09
N GLU A 90 0.23 4.79 2.81
CA GLU A 90 -0.07 5.99 3.58
C GLU A 90 -0.45 5.63 5.03
N GLY A 91 0.12 6.33 6.01
CA GLY A 91 -0.13 6.09 7.43
C GLY A 91 0.73 5.00 8.08
N ARG A 92 1.63 4.33 7.35
CA ARG A 92 2.60 3.37 7.92
C ARG A 92 4.02 3.80 7.62
N ASP A 93 4.92 3.74 8.60
CA ASP A 93 6.30 4.20 8.42
C ASP A 93 7.20 3.20 7.68
N ARG A 94 6.85 1.91 7.74
CA ARG A 94 7.60 0.82 7.10
C ARG A 94 7.28 0.72 5.61
N ASP A 95 8.30 0.39 4.82
CA ASP A 95 8.16 0.08 3.39
C ASP A 95 7.29 -1.17 3.16
N VAL A 96 6.64 -1.21 2.00
CA VAL A 96 5.75 -2.31 1.59
C VAL A 96 6.57 -3.59 1.39
N SER A 97 6.11 -4.70 1.99
CA SER A 97 6.86 -5.97 2.02
C SER A 97 6.55 -6.90 0.83
N SER A 98 5.49 -6.59 0.07
CA SER A 98 4.91 -7.39 -1.01
C SER A 98 5.35 -6.91 -2.41
N GLU A 99 4.79 -7.53 -3.46
CA GLU A 99 4.95 -7.08 -4.84
C GLU A 99 4.75 -5.56 -4.94
N THR A 100 5.82 -4.91 -5.39
CA THR A 100 5.91 -3.46 -5.53
C THR A 100 5.23 -2.98 -6.81
N LEU A 101 4.98 -3.88 -7.78
CA LEU A 101 4.44 -3.51 -9.08
C LEU A 101 2.92 -3.58 -9.09
N ALA A 102 2.32 -2.46 -9.43
CA ALA A 102 0.88 -2.30 -9.55
C ALA A 102 0.50 -1.70 -10.90
N SER A 103 -0.77 -1.85 -11.27
CA SER A 103 -1.29 -1.30 -12.50
C SER A 103 -2.51 -0.40 -12.28
N VAL A 104 -2.60 0.65 -13.08
CA VAL A 104 -3.77 1.53 -13.15
C VAL A 104 -4.34 1.42 -14.55
N HIS A 105 -5.50 0.77 -14.69
CA HIS A 105 -6.19 0.70 -15.96
C HIS A 105 -6.77 2.09 -16.33
N VAL A 106 -6.81 2.42 -17.62
CA VAL A 106 -7.27 3.73 -18.12
C VAL A 106 -8.66 4.12 -17.61
N SER A 107 -9.58 3.16 -17.47
CA SER A 107 -10.92 3.37 -16.92
C SER A 107 -10.97 3.65 -15.41
N LYS A 108 -9.84 3.52 -14.71
CA LYS A 108 -9.68 3.77 -13.27
C LYS A 108 -8.81 5.00 -12.98
N ILE A 109 -8.36 5.72 -14.00
CA ILE A 109 -7.52 6.92 -13.84
C ILE A 109 -8.38 8.15 -13.49
N SER A 110 -9.48 8.34 -14.19
CA SER A 110 -10.36 9.50 -14.02
C SER A 110 -11.82 9.06 -14.10
N SER A 111 -12.72 9.88 -13.57
CA SER A 111 -14.16 9.75 -13.79
C SER A 111 -14.58 10.16 -15.21
N SER A 112 -13.75 10.97 -15.89
CA SER A 112 -13.90 11.30 -17.30
C SER A 112 -13.35 10.19 -18.19
N TYR A 113 -13.84 10.10 -19.43
CA TYR A 113 -13.25 9.22 -20.43
C TYR A 113 -11.80 9.65 -20.72
N VAL A 114 -10.91 8.65 -20.80
CA VAL A 114 -9.48 8.81 -21.07
C VAL A 114 -9.12 7.80 -22.14
N GLU A 115 -8.51 8.26 -23.23
CA GLU A 115 -8.08 7.39 -24.34
C GLU A 115 -6.70 6.78 -24.08
N ASP A 116 -5.77 7.58 -23.54
CA ASP A 116 -4.40 7.16 -23.25
C ASP A 116 -4.02 7.50 -21.80
N ALA A 117 -3.56 6.50 -21.06
CA ALA A 117 -3.03 6.70 -19.70
C ALA A 117 -1.84 7.66 -19.66
N GLY A 118 -1.02 7.69 -20.72
CA GLY A 118 0.17 8.54 -20.91
C GLY A 118 -0.13 10.04 -20.99
N ASP A 119 -1.38 10.41 -21.26
CA ASP A 119 -1.83 11.80 -21.25
C ASP A 119 -1.98 12.33 -19.83
N LEU A 120 -2.34 11.46 -18.88
CA LEU A 120 -2.66 11.86 -17.50
C LEU A 120 -1.60 11.48 -16.48
N MET A 121 -0.73 10.54 -16.82
CA MET A 121 0.38 10.06 -15.99
C MET A 121 1.59 9.82 -16.88
N ARG A 122 2.79 10.10 -16.39
CA ARG A 122 4.03 9.81 -17.13
C ARG A 122 5.07 9.11 -16.29
N PRO A 123 6.01 8.36 -16.91
CA PRO A 123 7.12 7.76 -16.20
C PRO A 123 7.91 8.80 -15.39
N GLY A 124 8.12 8.51 -14.11
CA GLY A 124 8.76 9.39 -13.12
C GLY A 124 7.81 10.35 -12.39
N ASP A 125 6.50 10.31 -12.65
CA ASP A 125 5.51 11.01 -11.85
C ASP A 125 5.25 10.23 -10.54
N LEU A 126 5.18 10.96 -9.43
CA LEU A 126 4.78 10.40 -8.13
C LEU A 126 3.27 10.56 -7.99
N ILE A 127 2.59 9.46 -7.67
CA ILE A 127 1.13 9.39 -7.58
C ILE A 127 0.69 8.89 -6.21
N ARG A 128 -0.49 9.37 -5.79
CA ARG A 128 -1.30 8.76 -4.73
C ARG A 128 -2.47 8.02 -5.36
N ALA A 129 -2.67 6.77 -4.97
CA ALA A 129 -3.74 5.94 -5.48
C ALA A 129 -4.36 5.05 -4.39
N SER A 130 -5.58 4.59 -4.61
CA SER A 130 -6.24 3.60 -3.75
C SER A 130 -6.12 2.20 -4.35
N VAL A 131 -5.82 1.19 -3.53
CA VAL A 131 -5.82 -0.22 -3.91
C VAL A 131 -7.26 -0.69 -4.13
N ILE A 132 -7.56 -1.20 -5.32
CA ILE A 132 -8.85 -1.84 -5.63
C ILE A 132 -8.76 -3.34 -5.44
N GLN A 133 -7.61 -3.92 -5.72
CA GLN A 133 -7.37 -5.35 -5.69
C GLN A 133 -5.91 -5.60 -5.33
N ALA A 134 -5.65 -6.49 -4.37
CA ALA A 134 -4.29 -6.85 -3.94
C ALA A 134 -3.80 -8.16 -4.57
N GLU A 135 -4.67 -9.15 -4.75
CA GLU A 135 -4.34 -10.47 -5.31
C GLU A 135 -5.26 -10.83 -6.50
N PRO A 136 -4.77 -11.54 -7.53
CA PRO A 136 -3.41 -12.07 -7.71
C PRO A 136 -2.41 -11.02 -8.24
N SER A 137 -2.85 -9.79 -8.49
CA SER A 137 -2.00 -8.68 -8.95
C SER A 137 -2.56 -7.37 -8.44
N VAL A 138 -1.68 -6.43 -8.06
CA VAL A 138 -2.12 -5.17 -7.46
C VAL A 138 -2.72 -4.24 -8.53
N GLN A 139 -3.98 -3.86 -8.35
CA GLN A 139 -4.66 -2.87 -9.18
C GLN A 139 -5.02 -1.63 -8.35
N LEU A 140 -4.77 -0.46 -8.92
CA LEU A 140 -5.01 0.82 -8.27
C LEU A 140 -6.05 1.66 -9.03
N SER A 141 -6.65 2.61 -8.32
CA SER A 141 -7.53 3.65 -8.86
C SER A 141 -7.03 5.04 -8.47
N THR A 142 -7.17 5.99 -9.39
CA THR A 142 -6.94 7.42 -9.15
C THR A 142 -8.14 8.31 -9.49
N ALA A 143 -9.33 7.70 -9.61
CA ALA A 143 -10.55 8.40 -10.02
C ALA A 143 -11.01 9.48 -9.02
N GLY A 144 -10.66 9.37 -7.74
CA GLY A 144 -11.05 10.34 -6.70
C GLY A 144 -10.29 11.68 -6.80
N PRO A 145 -10.78 12.74 -6.12
CA PRO A 145 -10.14 14.06 -6.13
C PRO A 145 -8.80 14.07 -5.38
N HIS A 146 -8.68 13.29 -4.31
CA HIS A 146 -7.46 13.12 -3.51
C HIS A 146 -6.41 12.20 -4.15
N PHE A 147 -6.76 11.57 -5.27
CA PHE A 147 -5.90 10.63 -5.97
C PHE A 147 -5.44 11.19 -7.32
N GLY A 148 -4.23 10.80 -7.70
CA GLY A 148 -3.57 11.30 -8.89
C GLY A 148 -2.12 11.66 -8.62
N VAL A 149 -1.55 12.41 -9.55
CA VAL A 149 -0.18 12.90 -9.48
C VAL A 149 -0.05 13.93 -8.35
N ILE A 150 0.88 13.70 -7.44
CA ILE A 150 1.23 14.58 -6.31
C ILE A 150 2.55 15.32 -6.55
N ARG A 151 3.42 14.79 -7.41
CA ARG A 151 4.64 15.44 -7.87
C ARG A 151 4.97 15.00 -9.30
N ALA A 152 5.34 15.96 -10.14
CA ALA A 152 5.71 15.71 -11.53
C ALA A 152 6.90 16.58 -11.94
N HIS A 153 7.61 16.14 -12.98
CA HIS A 153 8.69 16.89 -13.60
C HIS A 153 8.38 17.12 -15.08
N CYS A 154 8.84 18.26 -15.63
CA CYS A 154 8.64 18.57 -17.03
C CYS A 154 9.28 17.52 -17.92
N GLY A 155 8.54 17.04 -18.93
CA GLY A 155 9.03 16.02 -19.87
C GLY A 155 10.25 16.46 -20.69
N ARG A 156 10.48 17.78 -20.82
CA ARG A 156 11.60 18.34 -21.59
C ARG A 156 12.82 18.68 -20.73
N CYS A 157 12.64 19.49 -19.67
CA CYS A 157 13.76 20.05 -18.90
C CYS A 157 13.91 19.44 -17.50
N ARG A 158 13.04 18.48 -17.13
CA ARG A 158 13.01 17.80 -15.83
C ARG A 158 12.89 18.72 -14.61
N SER A 159 12.59 20.00 -14.81
CA SER A 159 12.29 20.91 -13.69
C SER A 159 10.93 20.56 -13.08
N PRO A 160 10.74 20.76 -11.76
CA PRO A 160 9.46 20.56 -11.11
C PRO A 160 8.37 21.38 -11.81
N LEU A 161 7.19 20.78 -11.96
CA LEU A 161 6.03 21.50 -12.48
C LEU A 161 5.28 22.19 -11.35
N GLU A 162 4.62 23.29 -11.68
CA GLU A 162 3.73 24.04 -10.79
C GLU A 162 2.28 23.89 -11.25
N ARG A 163 1.36 23.78 -10.29
CA ARG A 163 -0.06 23.69 -10.63
C ARG A 163 -0.61 25.07 -10.97
N LYS A 164 -1.11 25.24 -12.21
CA LYS A 164 -1.84 26.43 -12.65
C LYS A 164 -3.26 26.02 -13.05
N GLY A 165 -4.19 26.13 -12.10
CA GLY A 165 -5.58 25.69 -12.28
C GLY A 165 -5.69 24.17 -12.37
N ARG A 166 -6.06 23.66 -13.55
CA ARG A 166 -6.24 22.22 -13.82
C ARG A 166 -5.02 21.57 -14.49
N SER A 167 -4.07 22.37 -14.98
CA SER A 167 -2.90 21.88 -15.71
C SER A 167 -1.61 22.16 -14.93
N LEU A 168 -0.53 21.53 -15.37
CA LEU A 168 0.80 21.71 -14.81
C LEU A 168 1.65 22.59 -15.73
N TYR A 169 2.34 23.57 -15.17
CA TYR A 169 3.14 24.54 -15.91
C TYR A 169 4.61 24.45 -15.51
N CYS A 170 5.51 24.57 -16.48
CA CYS A 170 6.94 24.63 -16.25
C CYS A 170 7.47 26.07 -16.38
N ASP A 171 7.92 26.67 -15.29
CA ASP A 171 8.46 28.05 -15.30
C ASP A 171 9.84 28.17 -15.98
N LYS A 172 10.50 27.07 -16.33
CA LYS A 172 11.79 27.12 -17.06
C LYS A 172 11.67 27.07 -18.57
N CYS A 173 10.65 26.40 -19.11
CA CYS A 173 10.50 26.19 -20.55
C CYS A 173 9.14 26.60 -21.10
N ASP A 174 8.32 27.25 -20.26
CA ASP A 174 6.98 27.78 -20.57
C ASP A 174 6.04 26.77 -21.22
N ARG A 175 6.17 25.50 -20.81
CA ARG A 175 5.31 24.41 -21.28
C ARG A 175 4.20 24.14 -20.28
N THR A 176 3.00 23.96 -20.82
CA THR A 176 1.87 23.41 -20.09
C THR A 176 1.73 21.92 -20.44
N GLU A 177 1.53 21.10 -19.42
CA GLU A 177 1.29 19.68 -19.53
C GLU A 177 0.05 19.32 -18.70
N ASP A 178 -0.82 18.48 -19.24
CA ASP A 178 -1.99 17.98 -18.51
C ASP A 178 -1.62 16.71 -17.74
N ARG A 179 -2.17 16.58 -16.53
CA ARG A 179 -2.05 15.40 -15.66
C ARG A 179 -3.32 15.26 -14.83
N LYS A 180 -3.62 14.04 -14.40
CA LYS A 180 -4.61 13.84 -13.32
C LYS A 180 -3.95 14.22 -12.00
N VAL A 181 -4.00 15.49 -11.63
CA VAL A 181 -3.44 15.98 -10.36
C VAL A 181 -4.35 15.63 -9.18
N ALA A 182 -3.71 15.26 -8.07
CA ALA A 182 -4.35 15.24 -6.76
C ALA A 182 -4.59 16.68 -6.28
N ASP A 183 -5.53 16.85 -5.35
CA ASP A 183 -5.87 18.15 -4.80
C ASP A 183 -4.75 18.79 -3.97
N ASP A 184 -3.90 17.97 -3.35
CA ASP A 184 -2.74 18.35 -2.55
C ASP A 184 -1.41 18.29 -3.30
N TYR A 185 -1.42 18.48 -4.62
CA TYR A 185 -0.21 18.53 -5.45
C TYR A 185 0.90 19.40 -4.82
N ARG A 186 2.07 18.80 -4.56
CA ARG A 186 3.23 19.38 -3.85
C ARG A 186 3.02 19.81 -2.39
N ASN A 187 1.95 19.36 -1.75
CA ASN A 187 1.62 19.63 -0.36
C ASN A 187 1.30 18.33 0.39
N PHE A 188 2.20 17.35 0.30
CA PHE A 188 2.08 15.99 0.85
C PHE A 188 3.22 15.65 1.82
#